data_AF-A0A183B6F3-F1
#
_entry.id   AF-A0A183B6F3-F1
#
_cell.length_a   1.000
_cell.length_b   1.000
_cell.length_c   1.000
_cell.angle_alpha   90.00
_cell.angle_beta   90.00
_cell.angle_gamma   90.00
#
_symmetry.space_group_name_H-M   'P 1'
#
loop_
_entity.id
_entity.type
_entity.pdbx_description
1 polymer ?
#
loop_
_entity_poly.entity_id
_entity_poly.type
_entity_poly.pdbx_seq_one_letter_code
_entity_poly.pdbx_strand_id
1 'polypeptide(L)'
;RQLHPSDSEDIVEERVINEEYKIWKRNTPFLYDMLMSHCLEWPSLTAQWLPGVERTDGDVSIHRLILGTHTSDEQNHLLIVTVHLPNDQAEFDASAYDSERGDYGGFYFPSGKLEISMKINHEGEVNRARYMPQNPDIIATKTPSGDVLIFEYPRHPAKSSPDRGCQPDLRLKVGFHRNV
;
A
#
# COMPACT_ATOMS: atom_id res chain seq x y z
N ARG A 1 2.55 -24.54 33.12
CA ARG A 1 1.51 -24.27 32.10
C ARG A 1 1.96 -25.04 30.87
N GLN A 2 1.34 -26.18 30.54
CA GLN A 2 1.67 -26.93 29.32
C GLN A 2 1.14 -26.11 28.13
N LEU A 3 1.97 -25.89 27.12
CA LEU A 3 1.59 -25.22 25.87
C LEU A 3 0.54 -26.07 25.15
N HIS A 4 -0.48 -25.43 24.58
CA HIS A 4 -1.49 -26.13 23.79
C HIS A 4 -0.82 -26.65 22.50
N PRO A 5 -1.21 -27.82 21.94
CA PRO A 5 -0.54 -28.37 20.75
C PRO A 5 -0.51 -27.41 19.55
N SER A 6 -1.57 -26.60 19.37
CA SER A 6 -1.64 -25.53 18.37
C SER A 6 -0.55 -24.47 18.55
N ASP A 7 -0.28 -24.06 19.79
CA ASP A 7 0.71 -23.03 20.10
C ASP A 7 2.12 -23.52 19.73
N SER A 8 2.35 -24.84 19.78
CA SER A 8 3.65 -25.42 19.41
C SER A 8 3.87 -25.48 17.90
N GLU A 9 2.81 -25.64 17.11
CA GLU A 9 2.88 -25.62 15.64
C GLU A 9 3.14 -24.20 15.14
N ASP A 10 2.43 -23.21 15.67
CA ASP A 10 2.61 -21.79 15.32
C ASP A 10 4.06 -21.31 15.59
N ILE A 11 4.65 -21.71 16.72
CA ILE A 11 6.03 -21.35 17.07
C ILE A 11 7.03 -21.98 16.08
N VAL A 12 6.79 -23.22 15.65
CA VAL A 12 7.66 -23.89 14.68
C VAL A 12 7.54 -23.22 13.31
N GLU A 13 6.33 -22.90 12.88
CA GLU A 13 6.08 -22.20 11.62
C GLU A 13 6.74 -20.80 11.60
N GLU A 14 6.56 -20.00 12.66
CA GLU A 14 7.19 -18.69 12.78
C GLU A 14 8.73 -18.78 12.73
N ARG A 15 9.31 -19.82 13.34
CA ARG A 15 10.76 -20.04 13.28
C ARG A 15 11.21 -20.35 11.84
N VAL A 16 10.49 -21.19 11.12
CA VAL A 16 10.79 -21.52 9.73
C VAL A 16 10.70 -20.28 8.85
N ILE A 17 9.61 -19.51 8.96
CA ILE A 17 9.43 -18.25 8.21
C ILE A 17 10.61 -17.30 8.47
N ASN A 18 11.03 -17.14 9.72
CA ASN A 18 12.14 -16.27 10.08
C ASN A 18 13.49 -16.75 9.53
N GLU A 19 13.75 -18.06 9.49
CA GLU A 19 14.98 -18.62 8.91
C GLU A 19 15.01 -18.46 7.39
N GLU A 20 13.91 -18.79 6.72
CA GLU A 20 13.76 -18.61 5.26
C GLU A 20 13.88 -17.15 4.86
N TYR A 21 13.25 -16.23 5.61
CA TYR A 21 13.36 -14.80 5.38
C TYR A 21 14.82 -14.31 5.47
N LYS A 22 15.60 -14.78 6.46
CA LYS A 22 17.02 -14.40 6.59
C LYS A 22 17.85 -14.89 5.42
N ILE A 23 17.60 -16.11 4.94
CA ILE A 23 18.30 -16.68 3.78
C ILE A 23 17.93 -15.90 2.52
N TRP A 24 16.64 -15.69 2.27
CA TRP A 24 16.15 -14.88 1.15
C TRP A 24 16.78 -13.48 1.17
N LYS A 25 16.76 -12.81 2.33
CA LYS A 25 17.31 -11.47 2.55
C LYS A 25 18.81 -11.39 2.22
N ARG A 26 19.59 -12.41 2.56
CA ARG A 26 21.03 -12.47 2.22
C ARG A 26 21.25 -12.59 0.70
N ASN A 27 20.31 -13.21 -0.01
CA ASN A 27 20.41 -13.48 -1.43
C ASN A 27 19.80 -12.38 -2.31
N THR A 28 19.09 -11.39 -1.75
CA THR A 28 18.42 -10.34 -2.53
C THR A 28 19.32 -9.59 -3.53
N PRO A 29 20.62 -9.30 -3.28
CA PRO A 29 21.49 -8.66 -4.27
C PRO A 29 21.67 -9.45 -5.56
N PHE A 30 21.51 -10.77 -5.49
CA PHE A 30 21.71 -11.68 -6.61
C PHE A 30 20.39 -12.03 -7.31
N LEU A 31 19.26 -11.73 -6.67
CA LEU A 31 17.92 -12.14 -7.11
C LEU A 31 17.11 -11.00 -7.74
N TYR A 32 17.37 -9.75 -7.34
CA TYR A 32 16.57 -8.61 -7.76
C TYR A 32 17.46 -7.44 -8.17
N ASP A 33 17.13 -6.82 -9.29
CA ASP A 33 17.74 -5.54 -9.70
C ASP A 33 17.33 -4.41 -8.75
N MET A 34 16.13 -4.50 -8.17
CA MET A 34 15.61 -3.53 -7.20
C MET A 34 14.71 -4.21 -6.18
N LEU A 35 14.85 -3.85 -4.90
CA LEU A 35 13.94 -4.28 -3.85
C LEU A 35 13.64 -3.11 -2.90
N MET A 36 12.36 -2.77 -2.80
CA MET A 36 11.88 -1.76 -1.88
C MET A 36 11.03 -2.41 -0.79
N SER A 37 11.40 -2.18 0.47
CA SER A 37 10.64 -2.62 1.63
C SER A 37 10.20 -1.40 2.43
N HIS A 38 8.91 -1.34 2.77
CA HIS A 38 8.33 -0.25 3.54
C HIS A 38 7.30 -0.82 4.53
N CYS A 39 7.48 -0.54 5.82
CA CYS A 39 6.53 -0.90 6.86
C CYS A 39 5.42 0.15 6.93
N LEU A 40 4.21 -0.20 6.47
CA LEU A 40 3.03 0.66 6.64
C LEU A 40 2.61 0.70 8.12
N GLU A 41 2.04 1.82 8.54
CA GLU A 41 1.45 1.97 9.89
C GLU A 41 0.33 0.96 10.14
N TRP A 42 -0.55 0.81 9.14
CA TRP A 42 -1.65 -0.15 9.14
C TRP A 42 -1.56 -1.06 7.91
N PRO A 43 -1.93 -2.34 8.04
CA PRO A 43 -1.92 -3.26 6.91
C PRO A 43 -2.91 -2.80 5.82
N SER A 44 -2.58 -3.12 4.58
CA SER A 44 -3.46 -2.89 3.43
C SER A 44 -3.97 -4.20 2.87
N LEU A 45 -5.29 -4.32 2.73
CA LEU A 45 -5.95 -5.45 2.07
C LEU A 45 -5.99 -5.29 0.54
N THR A 46 -5.51 -4.16 0.03
CA THR A 46 -5.56 -3.83 -1.39
C THR A 46 -4.29 -3.15 -1.87
N ALA A 47 -3.87 -3.46 -3.09
CA ALA A 47 -2.78 -2.76 -3.77
C ALA A 47 -3.10 -2.70 -5.26
N GLN A 48 -2.99 -1.52 -5.86
CA GLN A 48 -3.10 -1.35 -7.31
C GLN A 48 -2.32 -0.12 -7.79
N TRP A 49 -1.46 -0.30 -8.79
CA TRP A 49 -0.81 0.82 -9.47
C TRP A 49 -1.83 1.68 -10.22
N LEU A 50 -1.69 3.00 -10.12
CA LEU A 50 -2.33 3.93 -11.04
C LEU A 50 -1.51 4.00 -12.34
N PRO A 51 -2.16 4.18 -13.50
CA PRO A 51 -1.50 4.13 -14.81
C PRO A 51 -0.68 5.39 -15.15
N GLY A 52 -0.80 6.47 -14.37
CA GLY A 52 -0.07 7.72 -14.61
C GLY A 52 1.35 7.65 -14.04
N VAL A 53 2.35 7.76 -14.93
CA VAL A 53 3.77 7.87 -14.56
C VAL A 53 4.27 9.26 -14.91
N GLU A 54 4.77 9.98 -13.91
CA GLU A 54 5.39 11.29 -14.10
C GLU A 54 6.92 11.09 -14.21
N ARG A 55 7.47 11.47 -15.37
CA ARG A 55 8.91 11.41 -15.61
C ARG A 55 9.54 12.70 -15.11
N THR A 56 10.57 12.59 -14.28
CA THR A 56 11.37 13.74 -13.86
C THR A 56 12.56 13.91 -14.78
N ASP A 57 13.23 15.06 -14.73
CA ASP A 57 14.45 15.33 -15.50
C ASP A 57 15.70 14.59 -14.93
N GLY A 58 15.56 13.88 -13.82
CA GLY A 58 16.63 13.10 -13.19
C GLY A 58 16.41 11.58 -13.27
N ASP A 59 17.09 10.84 -12.42
CA ASP A 59 17.17 9.36 -12.45
C ASP A 59 15.90 8.64 -11.95
N VAL A 60 14.83 9.39 -11.64
CA VAL A 60 13.63 8.86 -10.99
C VAL A 60 12.39 9.14 -11.82
N SER A 61 11.46 8.21 -11.79
CA SER A 61 10.07 8.37 -12.22
C SER A 61 9.15 8.27 -11.01
N ILE A 62 8.08 9.06 -11.03
CA ILE A 62 7.09 9.13 -9.97
C ILE A 62 5.89 8.30 -10.38
N HIS A 63 5.63 7.26 -9.60
CA HIS A 63 4.49 6.36 -9.76
C HIS A 63 3.51 6.56 -8.60
N ARG A 64 2.27 6.12 -8.77
CA ARG A 64 1.27 6.17 -7.69
C ARG A 64 0.63 4.80 -7.45
N LEU A 65 0.42 4.46 -6.19
CA LEU A 65 -0.17 3.22 -5.73
C LEU A 65 -1.40 3.50 -4.88
N ILE A 66 -2.49 2.79 -5.16
CA ILE A 66 -3.70 2.77 -4.34
C ILE A 66 -3.52 1.72 -3.27
N LEU A 67 -3.63 2.14 -2.01
CA LEU A 67 -3.67 1.28 -0.83
C LEU A 67 -4.90 1.62 0.02
N GLY A 68 -5.13 0.85 1.05
CA GLY A 68 -6.11 1.17 2.08
C GLY A 68 -5.60 0.75 3.45
N THR A 69 -6.32 1.13 4.49
CA THR A 69 -6.02 0.68 5.85
C THR A 69 -6.99 -0.40 6.29
N HIS A 70 -6.51 -1.25 7.19
CA HIS A 70 -7.30 -2.12 8.02
C HIS A 70 -6.85 -1.91 9.47
N THR A 71 -7.57 -1.04 10.17
CA THR A 71 -7.36 -0.69 11.58
C THR A 71 -8.35 -1.46 12.47
N SER A 72 -8.12 -1.48 13.78
CA SER A 72 -9.10 -2.00 14.74
C SER A 72 -10.19 -0.94 15.05
N ASP A 73 -9.83 0.11 15.80
CA ASP A 73 -10.77 1.14 16.27
C ASP A 73 -10.40 2.56 15.81
N GLU A 74 -9.40 2.69 14.95
CA GLU A 74 -8.97 3.97 14.40
C GLU A 74 -9.68 4.29 13.08
N GLN A 75 -9.72 5.58 12.71
CA GLN A 75 -10.25 6.01 11.42
C GLN A 75 -9.50 5.29 10.27
N ASN A 76 -10.25 4.58 9.42
CA ASN A 76 -9.70 3.95 8.23
C ASN A 76 -9.58 4.94 7.07
N HIS A 77 -8.71 4.66 6.11
CA HIS A 77 -8.42 5.56 5.02
C HIS A 77 -8.21 4.83 3.68
N LEU A 78 -8.70 5.44 2.61
CA LEU A 78 -8.21 5.20 1.25
C LEU A 78 -6.92 6.02 1.07
N LEU A 79 -5.85 5.36 0.63
CA LEU A 79 -4.52 5.96 0.52
C LEU A 79 -4.10 6.03 -0.95
N ILE A 80 -3.60 7.20 -1.35
CA ILE A 80 -2.78 7.34 -2.56
C ILE A 80 -1.35 7.54 -2.11
N VAL A 81 -0.47 6.69 -2.60
CA VAL A 81 0.92 6.65 -2.22
C VAL A 81 1.76 6.95 -3.44
N THR A 82 2.64 7.94 -3.31
CA THR A 82 3.66 8.26 -4.29
C THR A 82 4.85 7.33 -4.09
N VAL A 83 5.32 6.71 -5.18
CA VAL A 83 6.47 5.80 -5.19
C VAL A 83 7.49 6.31 -6.18
N HIS A 84 8.70 6.56 -5.70
CA HIS A 84 9.83 6.96 -6.50
C HIS A 84 10.54 5.70 -7.01
N LEU A 85 10.53 5.48 -8.32
CA LEU A 85 11.20 4.35 -8.95
C LEU A 85 12.34 4.84 -9.87
N PRO A 86 13.49 4.15 -9.90
CA PRO A 86 14.55 4.45 -10.87
C PRO A 86 13.99 4.33 -12.29
N ASN A 87 14.41 5.24 -13.16
CA ASN A 87 14.07 5.18 -14.58
C ASN A 87 15.25 4.65 -15.41
N ASP A 88 15.09 4.58 -16.73
CA ASP A 88 16.11 4.02 -17.64
C ASP A 88 17.43 4.82 -17.67
N GLN A 89 17.47 6.02 -17.09
CA GLN A 89 18.67 6.86 -16.96
C GLN A 89 19.44 6.62 -15.66
N ALA A 90 18.82 5.94 -14.69
CA ALA A 90 19.42 5.70 -13.39
C ALA A 90 20.62 4.77 -13.50
N GLU A 91 21.77 5.22 -12.97
CA GLU A 91 22.93 4.36 -12.82
C GLU A 91 22.80 3.48 -11.57
N PHE A 92 23.13 2.20 -11.73
CA PHE A 92 23.16 1.25 -10.63
C PHE A 92 24.53 1.31 -9.93
N ASP A 93 24.52 1.63 -8.63
CA ASP A 93 25.71 1.61 -7.79
C ASP A 93 25.65 0.45 -6.79
N ALA A 94 26.41 -0.61 -7.07
CA ALA A 94 26.52 -1.77 -6.19
C ALA A 94 27.04 -1.43 -4.78
N SER A 95 27.80 -0.33 -4.63
CA SER A 95 28.33 0.10 -3.34
C SER A 95 27.29 0.75 -2.43
N ALA A 96 26.15 1.17 -2.99
CA ALA A 96 25.02 1.71 -2.24
C ALA A 96 24.13 0.63 -1.61
N TYR A 97 24.51 -0.65 -1.73
CA TYR A 97 23.83 -1.74 -1.03
C TYR A 97 24.09 -1.68 0.48
N ASP A 98 23.04 -1.33 1.24
CA ASP A 98 23.09 -1.30 2.70
C ASP A 98 22.03 -2.23 3.30
N SER A 99 22.52 -3.38 3.79
CA SER A 99 21.66 -4.41 4.38
C SER A 99 21.10 -4.03 5.76
N GLU A 100 21.68 -3.04 6.44
CA GLU A 100 21.22 -2.55 7.74
C GLU A 100 20.14 -1.47 7.59
N ARG A 101 20.24 -0.61 6.59
CA ARG A 101 19.24 0.44 6.31
C ARG A 101 18.01 -0.03 5.53
N GLY A 102 18.06 -1.23 4.97
CA GLY A 102 16.96 -1.75 4.15
C GLY A 102 16.90 -1.14 2.75
N ASP A 103 18.00 -0.55 2.30
CA ASP A 103 18.16 -0.05 0.94
C ASP A 103 18.77 -1.14 0.07
N TYR A 104 17.89 -1.87 -0.61
CA TYR A 104 18.26 -2.91 -1.57
C TYR A 104 18.11 -2.36 -3.00
N GLY A 105 19.10 -2.58 -3.85
CA GLY A 105 19.02 -2.23 -5.27
C GLY A 105 19.96 -1.16 -5.77
N GLY A 106 20.89 -0.63 -4.97
CA GLY A 106 21.99 0.20 -5.49
C GLY A 106 21.60 1.54 -6.12
N PHE A 107 20.32 1.93 -6.06
CA PHE A 107 19.82 3.19 -6.59
C PHE A 107 19.64 4.21 -5.47
N TYR A 108 20.06 5.45 -5.71
CA TYR A 108 19.92 6.56 -4.78
C TYR A 108 18.54 7.22 -4.91
N PHE A 109 17.84 7.43 -3.79
CA PHE A 109 16.53 8.12 -3.75
C PHE A 109 16.62 9.35 -2.85
N PRO A 110 16.76 10.57 -3.40
CA PRO A 110 16.98 11.79 -2.61
C PRO A 110 15.82 12.14 -1.66
N SER A 111 14.58 11.84 -2.05
CA SER A 111 13.34 12.28 -1.41
C SER A 111 12.60 11.16 -0.64
N GLY A 112 13.29 10.04 -0.37
CA GLY A 112 12.65 8.84 0.16
C GLY A 112 11.89 8.05 -0.91
N LYS A 113 11.71 6.76 -0.66
CA LYS A 113 11.21 5.81 -1.68
C LYS A 113 9.68 5.83 -1.85
N LEU A 114 8.97 6.13 -0.78
CA LEU A 114 7.51 6.00 -0.69
C LEU A 114 6.95 7.09 0.23
N GLU A 115 5.93 7.81 -0.23
CA GLU A 115 5.24 8.86 0.53
C GLU A 115 3.72 8.72 0.42
N ILE A 116 2.99 8.84 1.53
CA ILE A 116 1.52 8.91 1.50
C ILE A 116 1.12 10.32 1.05
N SER A 117 0.79 10.48 -0.23
CA SER A 117 0.43 11.76 -0.82
C SER A 117 -1.02 12.15 -0.56
N MET A 118 -1.93 11.17 -0.45
CA MET A 118 -3.32 11.43 -0.05
C MET A 118 -3.85 10.42 0.96
N LYS A 119 -4.60 10.93 1.92
CA LYS A 119 -5.27 10.17 2.99
C LYS A 119 -6.73 10.63 3.09
N ILE A 120 -7.63 9.85 2.50
CA ILE A 120 -9.07 10.12 2.44
C ILE A 120 -9.77 9.24 3.48
N ASN A 121 -10.55 9.85 4.38
CA ASN A 121 -11.32 9.10 5.39
C ASN A 121 -12.26 8.09 4.72
N HIS A 122 -12.25 6.86 5.22
CA HIS A 122 -13.04 5.74 4.72
C HIS A 122 -13.88 5.10 5.83
N GLU A 123 -15.10 4.67 5.51
CA GLU A 123 -15.98 3.99 6.46
C GLU A 123 -15.60 2.51 6.57
N GLY A 124 -14.97 2.14 7.70
CA GLY A 124 -14.41 0.80 7.92
C GLY A 124 -13.17 0.53 7.06
N GLU A 125 -12.62 -0.68 7.17
CA GLU A 125 -11.44 -1.07 6.39
C GLU A 125 -11.72 -1.11 4.88
N VAL A 126 -10.68 -0.85 4.10
CA VAL A 126 -10.77 -0.86 2.64
C VAL A 126 -10.48 -2.28 2.13
N ASN A 127 -11.54 -3.09 2.01
CA ASN A 127 -11.40 -4.49 1.58
C ASN A 127 -10.85 -4.64 0.16
N ARG A 128 -11.19 -3.69 -0.73
CA ARG A 128 -10.67 -3.61 -2.10
C ARG A 128 -10.85 -2.19 -2.62
N ALA A 129 -9.85 -1.65 -3.31
CA ALA A 129 -9.95 -0.38 -4.03
C ALA A 129 -9.53 -0.57 -5.48
N ARG A 130 -10.31 -0.06 -6.45
CA ARG A 130 -9.97 -0.14 -7.88
C ARG A 130 -10.26 1.17 -8.59
N TYR A 131 -9.29 1.65 -9.38
CA TYR A 131 -9.54 2.78 -10.27
C TYR A 131 -10.40 2.38 -11.48
N MET A 132 -11.12 3.34 -12.04
CA MET A 132 -11.85 3.19 -13.30
C MET A 132 -10.88 3.38 -14.49
N PRO A 133 -10.69 2.39 -15.38
CA PRO A 133 -9.73 2.50 -16.49
C PRO A 133 -9.98 3.68 -17.43
N GLN A 134 -11.25 4.05 -17.65
CA GLN A 134 -11.64 5.18 -18.50
C GLN A 134 -11.34 6.54 -17.84
N ASN A 135 -11.27 6.59 -16.52
CA ASN A 135 -10.91 7.77 -15.75
C ASN A 135 -10.26 7.35 -14.42
N PRO A 136 -8.92 7.24 -14.37
CA PRO A 136 -8.20 6.78 -13.18
C PRO A 136 -8.35 7.65 -11.93
N ASP A 137 -8.92 8.85 -12.06
CA ASP A 137 -9.25 9.72 -10.93
C ASP A 137 -10.44 9.21 -10.11
N ILE A 138 -11.23 8.30 -10.68
CA ILE A 138 -12.35 7.65 -10.00
C ILE A 138 -11.90 6.32 -9.41
N ILE A 139 -12.04 6.16 -8.09
CA ILE A 139 -11.71 4.95 -7.35
C ILE A 139 -12.97 4.42 -6.65
N ALA A 140 -13.29 3.16 -6.91
CA ALA A 140 -14.34 2.43 -6.20
C ALA A 140 -13.74 1.59 -5.07
N THR A 141 -14.35 1.62 -3.89
CA THR A 141 -13.93 0.82 -2.74
C THR A 141 -15.04 -0.08 -2.21
N LYS A 142 -14.65 -1.23 -1.64
CA LYS A 142 -15.53 -2.12 -0.87
C LYS A 142 -15.39 -1.88 0.62
N THR A 143 -16.50 -1.61 1.28
CA THR A 143 -16.58 -1.48 2.74
C THR A 143 -16.86 -2.84 3.40
N PRO A 144 -16.78 -2.93 4.73
CA PRO A 144 -17.15 -4.13 5.50
C PRO A 144 -18.66 -4.35 5.53
N SER A 145 -19.44 -3.25 5.49
CA SER A 145 -20.91 -3.30 5.42
C SER A 145 -21.45 -3.85 4.10
N GLY A 146 -20.58 -4.01 3.09
CA GLY A 146 -20.95 -4.45 1.76
C GLY A 146 -21.32 -3.30 0.81
N ASP A 147 -21.47 -2.07 1.29
CA ASP A 147 -21.62 -0.89 0.42
C ASP A 147 -20.40 -0.72 -0.51
N VAL A 148 -20.61 -0.03 -1.64
CA VAL A 148 -19.53 0.42 -2.52
C VAL A 148 -19.47 1.93 -2.44
N LEU A 149 -18.28 2.46 -2.15
CA LEU A 149 -18.04 3.90 -2.14
C LEU A 149 -17.24 4.29 -3.37
N ILE A 150 -17.58 5.43 -3.98
CA ILE A 150 -16.87 5.97 -5.14
C ILE A 150 -16.24 7.30 -4.73
N PHE A 151 -14.96 7.47 -5.02
CA PHE A 151 -14.18 8.67 -4.76
C PHE A 151 -13.59 9.20 -6.06
N GLU A 152 -13.86 10.46 -6.40
CA GLU A 152 -13.07 11.24 -7.34
C GLU A 152 -11.90 11.84 -6.57
N TYR A 153 -10.82 11.06 -6.41
CA TYR A 153 -9.78 11.33 -5.42
C TYR A 153 -9.16 12.74 -5.51
N PRO A 154 -8.94 13.36 -6.69
CA PRO A 154 -8.36 14.72 -6.78
C PRO A 154 -9.26 15.82 -6.19
N ARG A 155 -10.56 15.56 -6.00
CA ARG A 155 -11.49 16.50 -5.37
C ARG A 155 -11.43 16.48 -3.84
N HIS A 156 -10.74 15.51 -3.26
CA HIS A 156 -10.58 15.37 -1.81
C HIS A 156 -9.32 16.08 -1.33
N PRO A 157 -9.30 16.62 -0.10
CA PRO A 157 -8.09 17.19 0.47
C PRO A 157 -7.02 16.10 0.63
N ALA A 158 -5.75 16.45 0.39
CA ALA A 158 -4.62 15.52 0.55
C ALA A 158 -4.56 14.88 1.94
N LYS A 159 -4.93 15.62 3.00
CA LYS A 159 -5.05 15.09 4.36
C LYS A 159 -6.43 15.45 4.89
N SER A 160 -7.27 14.45 5.12
CA SER A 160 -8.61 14.64 5.67
C SER A 160 -8.53 14.94 7.18
N SER A 161 -9.34 15.89 7.65
CA SER A 161 -9.49 16.13 9.10
C SER A 161 -10.18 14.92 9.75
N PRO A 162 -9.78 14.52 10.97
CA PRO A 162 -10.46 13.47 11.72
C PRO A 162 -11.96 13.73 11.87
N ASP A 163 -12.36 15.00 12.02
CA ASP A 163 -13.75 15.40 12.26
C ASP A 163 -14.64 15.29 11.02
N ARG A 164 -14.05 15.17 9.82
CA ARG A 164 -14.80 15.29 8.55
C ARG A 164 -15.58 14.02 8.18
N GLY A 165 -15.38 12.91 8.90
CA GLY A 165 -15.97 11.60 8.59
C GLY A 165 -15.62 11.13 7.17
N CYS A 166 -16.23 10.03 6.74
CA CYS A 166 -16.09 9.52 5.36
C CYS A 166 -17.07 10.23 4.42
N GLN A 167 -16.57 10.86 3.36
CA GLN A 167 -17.38 11.61 2.38
C GLN A 167 -17.14 11.09 0.97
N PRO A 168 -17.80 9.99 0.56
CA PRO A 168 -17.69 9.50 -0.82
C PRO A 168 -18.51 10.37 -1.78
N ASP A 169 -18.07 10.47 -3.03
CA ASP A 169 -18.80 11.18 -4.08
C ASP A 169 -20.08 10.44 -4.49
N LEU A 170 -20.04 9.10 -4.50
CA LEU A 170 -21.22 8.26 -4.67
C LEU A 170 -21.18 7.08 -3.70
N ARG A 171 -22.37 6.64 -3.26
CA ARG A 171 -22.54 5.42 -2.46
C ARG A 171 -23.55 4.51 -3.13
N LEU A 172 -23.12 3.30 -3.46
CA LEU A 172 -24.00 2.23 -3.94
C LEU A 172 -24.31 1.31 -2.76
N LYS A 173 -25.57 1.31 -2.33
CA LYS A 173 -26.03 0.45 -1.25
C LYS A 173 -26.33 -0.94 -1.77
N VAL A 174 -25.97 -1.96 -1.01
CA VAL A 174 -26.46 -3.31 -1.28
C VAL A 174 -27.96 -3.32 -0.95
N GLY A 175 -28.79 -3.38 -1.99
CA GLY A 175 -30.22 -3.49 -1.82
C GLY A 175 -30.58 -4.86 -1.26
N PHE A 176 -30.89 -4.94 0.04
CA PHE A 176 -31.80 -5.98 0.49
C PHE A 176 -33.16 -5.65 -0.11
N HIS A 177 -33.51 -6.28 -1.23
CA HIS A 177 -34.92 -6.50 -1.54
C HIS A 177 -35.47 -7.37 -0.42
N ARG A 178 -35.97 -6.72 0.65
CA ARG A 178 -36.99 -7.34 1.49
C ARG A 178 -38.18 -7.51 0.56
N ASN A 179 -38.29 -8.67 -0.06
CA ASN A 179 -39.57 -9.14 -0.59
C ASN A 179 -40.52 -9.18 0.61
N VAL A 180 -41.38 -8.17 0.69
CA VAL A 180 -42.57 -8.16 1.55
C VAL A 180 -43.58 -9.12 0.94
#